data_AF-A0A3B4VIM4-F1
#
_entry.id   AF-A0A3B4VIM4-F1
#
_cell.length_a   1.000
_cell.length_b   1.000
_cell.length_c   1.000
_cell.angle_alpha   90.00
_cell.angle_beta   90.00
_cell.angle_gamma   90.00
#
_symmetry.space_group_name_H-M   'P 1'
#
loop_
_entity.id
_entity.type
_entity.pdbx_description
1 polymer ?
#
loop_
_entity_poly.entity_id
_entity_poly.type
_entity_poly.pdbx_seq_one_letter_code
_entity_poly.pdbx_strand_id
1 'polypeptide(L)'
;MTSKGAKETIVSKLGFKSSSSASKAEAELERVRKENAHLRRKIDDLAKRHIKPPDSDKSKLLERILSLETLRERNNQQLLVKEQELDTLRQQLSARGGEVVASLQAQLEQRRKDAEQRDMLFQSLSQETENLKNKLTTVSARCQSLETSKYQALEKNQQWLVYDQQRETYVQSVLARSMELEQQLAQAKQQQTKQETFKAQAELKSQREQVTRVQEETLALQRRYEDKCSELSSFLMKYEEKSKELEGAKMQLQAERLSNRHAACEERKVSSERADRMRVELENMDIRLEEERKRSAELLQQVNMLQKSFLSQNEEQRRIAALEQQIQLSAKDFENEKIDRQSMQHQLHKVLKELRKARDQIHHNHMSNPNSPNARFSEPSSYNRLEFERLTIDDTLGPTSPSKVTNLLDESFLECPKCRATYPTSRHRELLAHIDFCLA
;
A
#
# COMPACT_ATOMS: atom_id res chain seq x y z
N MET A 1 -83.78 28.18 62.09
CA MET A 1 -83.05 28.62 63.30
C MET A 1 -81.91 29.52 62.82
N THR A 2 -82.11 30.85 62.83
CA THR A 2 -81.55 31.81 63.83
C THR A 2 -80.01 31.83 63.77
N SER A 3 -79.28 32.89 63.42
CA SER A 3 -79.39 34.29 63.86
C SER A 3 -78.45 35.16 62.98
N LYS A 4 -78.95 36.09 62.16
CA LYS A 4 -78.87 37.56 62.33
C LYS A 4 -77.73 38.10 63.23
N GLY A 5 -76.93 38.99 62.63
CA GLY A 5 -76.77 40.37 63.13
C GLY A 5 -75.55 40.68 64.00
N ALA A 6 -74.61 41.45 63.45
CA ALA A 6 -73.90 42.52 64.16
C ALA A 6 -73.10 43.35 63.13
N LYS A 7 -73.81 44.26 62.44
CA LYS A 7 -73.22 45.50 61.92
C LYS A 7 -73.00 46.42 63.11
N GLU A 8 -71.98 47.27 62.98
CA GLU A 8 -71.75 48.50 63.75
C GLU A 8 -71.42 48.29 65.23
N THR A 9 -70.15 48.52 65.60
CA THR A 9 -69.73 49.23 66.84
C THR A 9 -68.19 49.18 66.93
N ILE A 10 -67.45 49.91 66.08
CA ILE A 10 -66.16 50.55 66.44
C ILE A 10 -65.96 51.74 65.47
N VAL A 11 -66.86 52.71 65.54
CA VAL A 11 -66.58 54.09 65.12
C VAL A 11 -66.76 54.92 66.38
N SER A 12 -65.84 55.85 66.62
CA SER A 12 -65.80 56.83 67.71
C SER A 12 -64.88 56.49 68.89
N LYS A 13 -63.58 56.73 68.70
CA LYS A 13 -62.71 57.47 69.67
C LYS A 13 -61.25 57.46 69.22
N LEU A 14 -60.96 58.03 68.06
CA LEU A 14 -59.65 58.65 67.80
C LEU A 14 -59.94 59.97 67.06
N GLY A 15 -59.75 61.07 67.78
CA GLY A 15 -60.13 62.41 67.36
C GLY A 15 -59.34 62.89 66.15
N PHE A 16 -60.02 62.96 65.01
CA PHE A 16 -59.57 63.75 63.87
C PHE A 16 -59.96 65.22 64.09
N LYS A 17 -58.99 66.05 64.46
CA LYS A 17 -59.07 67.50 64.19
C LYS A 17 -58.69 67.69 62.72
N SER A 18 -59.67 67.54 61.82
CA SER A 18 -59.55 67.87 60.40
C SER A 18 -59.92 69.33 60.18
N SER A 19 -58.91 70.21 60.17
CA SER A 19 -59.03 71.55 59.59
C SER A 19 -57.92 71.73 58.54
N SER A 20 -58.34 71.87 57.27
CA SER A 20 -57.59 72.19 56.04
C SER A 20 -56.97 71.08 55.16
N SER A 21 -57.11 69.77 55.46
CA SER A 21 -56.43 68.71 54.70
C SER A 21 -57.28 67.92 53.67
N ALA A 22 -58.60 68.12 53.62
CA ALA A 22 -59.49 67.35 52.74
C ALA A 22 -59.17 67.58 51.24
N SER A 23 -58.92 68.82 50.83
CA SER A 23 -58.58 69.14 49.43
C SER A 23 -57.21 68.62 48.99
N LYS A 24 -56.23 68.53 49.92
CA LYS A 24 -54.92 67.91 49.66
C LYS A 24 -55.03 66.39 49.55
N ALA A 25 -55.77 65.75 50.46
CA ALA A 25 -56.01 64.32 50.41
C ALA A 25 -56.75 63.92 49.13
N GLU A 26 -57.72 64.73 48.69
CA GLU A 26 -58.49 64.52 47.47
C GLU A 26 -57.63 64.71 46.20
N ALA A 27 -56.75 65.72 46.19
CA ALA A 27 -55.77 65.92 45.11
C ALA A 27 -54.72 64.79 45.03
N GLU A 28 -54.26 64.28 46.18
CA GLU A 28 -53.34 63.14 46.26
C GLU A 28 -54.01 61.86 45.74
N LEU A 29 -55.28 61.64 46.09
CA LEU A 29 -56.07 60.51 45.61
C LEU A 29 -56.30 60.59 44.10
N GLU A 30 -56.50 61.78 43.56
CA GLU A 30 -56.64 62.00 42.12
C GLU A 30 -55.30 61.83 41.37
N ARG A 31 -54.17 62.19 41.99
CA ARG A 31 -52.83 61.87 41.48
C ARG A 31 -52.59 60.36 41.45
N VAL A 32 -52.93 59.65 42.51
CA VAL A 32 -52.82 58.19 42.59
C VAL A 32 -53.75 57.50 41.58
N ARG A 33 -54.96 58.03 41.34
CA ARG A 33 -55.85 57.54 40.27
C ARG A 33 -55.25 57.73 38.88
N LYS A 34 -54.66 58.90 38.61
CA LYS A 34 -53.97 59.17 37.33
C LYS A 34 -52.74 58.30 37.14
N GLU A 35 -51.94 58.09 38.19
CA GLU A 35 -50.82 57.15 38.18
C GLU A 35 -51.28 55.71 37.99
N ASN A 36 -52.34 55.27 38.68
CA ASN A 36 -52.93 53.95 38.45
C ASN A 36 -53.44 53.78 37.02
N ALA A 37 -54.10 54.81 36.46
CA ALA A 37 -54.56 54.79 35.08
C ALA A 37 -53.39 54.80 34.07
N HIS A 38 -52.28 55.44 34.40
CA HIS A 38 -51.07 55.43 33.59
C HIS A 38 -50.32 54.10 33.67
N LEU A 39 -50.22 53.51 34.88
CA LEU A 39 -49.64 52.19 35.10
C LEU A 39 -50.49 51.10 34.44
N ARG A 40 -51.82 51.17 34.53
CA ARG A 40 -52.73 50.28 33.79
C ARG A 40 -52.52 50.40 32.28
N ARG A 41 -52.41 51.62 31.75
CA ARG A 41 -52.08 51.82 30.33
C ARG A 41 -50.71 51.26 29.94
N LYS A 42 -49.68 51.44 30.78
CA LYS A 42 -48.35 50.85 30.55
C LYS A 42 -48.38 49.32 30.61
N ILE A 43 -49.15 48.74 31.54
CA ILE A 43 -49.35 47.29 31.66
C ILE A 43 -50.09 46.77 30.42
N ASP A 44 -51.14 47.45 29.96
CA ASP A 44 -51.86 47.11 28.75
C ASP A 44 -50.98 47.23 27.50
N ASP A 45 -50.12 48.25 27.41
CA ASP A 45 -49.16 48.42 26.30
C ASP A 45 -48.06 47.36 26.33
N LEU A 46 -47.59 46.94 27.51
CA LEU A 46 -46.65 45.83 27.66
C LEU A 46 -47.30 44.49 27.31
N ALA A 47 -48.56 44.28 27.70
CA ALA A 47 -49.35 43.11 27.32
C ALA A 47 -49.61 43.07 25.81
N LYS A 48 -49.86 44.23 25.17
CA LYS A 48 -50.01 44.36 23.72
C LYS A 48 -48.70 44.17 22.95
N ARG A 49 -47.54 44.53 23.53
CA ARG A 49 -46.23 44.22 22.90
C ARG A 49 -45.90 42.72 22.97
N HIS A 50 -46.51 41.99 23.90
CA HIS A 50 -46.48 40.53 23.99
C HIS A 50 -47.55 39.83 23.11
N ILE A 51 -48.01 40.44 22.01
CA ILE A 51 -49.02 39.85 21.10
C ILE A 51 -48.46 38.73 20.20
N LYS A 52 -47.15 38.46 20.16
CA LYS A 52 -46.67 37.15 19.68
C LYS A 52 -46.57 36.19 20.86
N PRO A 53 -47.33 35.08 20.88
CA PRO A 53 -47.24 34.14 21.97
C PRO A 53 -45.81 33.58 21.99
N PRO A 54 -45.07 33.66 23.11
CA PRO A 54 -43.76 33.03 23.25
C PRO A 54 -43.80 31.50 22.99
N ASP A 55 -44.99 30.91 23.07
CA ASP A 55 -45.23 29.51 22.69
C ASP A 55 -45.13 29.25 21.17
N SER A 56 -45.35 30.23 20.29
CA SER A 56 -45.22 30.04 18.82
C SER A 56 -43.78 29.72 18.42
N ASP A 57 -42.83 30.50 18.93
CA ASP A 57 -41.43 30.38 18.53
C ASP A 57 -40.75 29.21 19.26
N LYS A 58 -41.17 28.94 20.50
CA LYS A 58 -40.81 27.72 21.22
C LYS A 58 -41.36 26.46 20.52
N SER A 59 -42.61 26.47 20.03
CA SER A 59 -43.20 25.36 19.28
C SER A 59 -42.45 25.09 17.98
N LYS A 60 -42.13 26.14 17.20
CA LYS A 60 -41.34 26.01 15.97
C LYS A 60 -39.93 25.48 16.23
N LEU A 61 -39.29 25.91 17.31
CA LEU A 61 -37.98 25.39 17.70
C LEU A 61 -38.06 23.91 18.08
N LEU A 62 -39.08 23.50 18.84
CA LEU A 62 -39.31 22.10 19.20
C LEU A 62 -39.60 21.24 17.96
N GLU A 63 -40.43 21.71 17.02
CA GLU A 63 -40.66 21.05 15.73
C GLU A 63 -39.36 20.92 14.93
N ARG A 64 -38.52 21.96 14.92
CA ARG A 64 -37.22 21.92 14.24
C ARG A 64 -36.28 20.91 14.90
N ILE A 65 -36.20 20.89 16.22
CA ILE A 65 -35.40 19.91 16.98
C ILE A 65 -35.88 18.50 16.67
N LEU A 66 -37.19 18.23 16.76
CA LEU A 66 -37.77 16.92 16.43
C LEU A 66 -37.47 16.50 14.99
N SER A 67 -37.57 17.43 14.03
CA SER A 67 -37.25 17.13 12.62
C SER A 67 -35.78 16.77 12.41
N LEU A 68 -34.88 17.46 13.12
CA LEU A 68 -33.43 17.22 13.05
C LEU A 68 -33.04 15.93 13.77
N GLU A 69 -33.65 15.63 14.92
CA GLU A 69 -33.46 14.37 15.65
C GLU A 69 -33.91 13.18 14.80
N THR A 70 -35.07 13.31 14.14
CA THR A 70 -35.60 12.28 13.23
C THR A 70 -34.68 12.08 12.02
N LEU A 71 -34.16 13.16 11.44
CA LEU A 71 -33.23 13.07 10.32
C LEU A 71 -31.90 12.44 10.75
N ARG A 72 -31.37 12.83 11.91
CA ARG A 72 -30.16 12.25 12.51
C ARG A 72 -30.33 10.75 12.72
N GLU A 73 -31.45 10.33 13.28
CA GLU A 73 -31.76 8.92 13.52
C GLU A 73 -31.84 8.13 12.21
N ARG A 74 -32.53 8.67 11.19
CA ARG A 74 -32.55 8.05 9.85
C ARG A 74 -31.15 7.94 9.24
N ASN A 75 -30.33 8.99 9.35
CA ASN A 75 -28.96 8.98 8.83
C ASN A 75 -28.11 7.93 9.56
N ASN A 76 -28.24 7.81 10.89
CA ASN A 76 -27.55 6.77 11.66
C ASN A 76 -27.97 5.36 11.25
N GLN A 77 -29.27 5.13 11.05
CA GLN A 77 -29.77 3.83 10.58
C GLN A 77 -29.23 3.50 9.18
N GLN A 78 -29.18 4.48 8.27
CA GLN A 78 -28.57 4.29 6.95
C GLN A 78 -27.07 3.99 7.03
N LEU A 79 -26.33 4.68 7.91
CA LEU A 79 -24.92 4.40 8.14
C LEU A 79 -24.70 2.97 8.67
N LEU A 80 -25.52 2.52 9.62
CA LEU A 80 -25.43 1.16 10.16
C LEU A 80 -25.67 0.10 9.07
N VAL A 81 -26.65 0.31 8.19
CA VAL A 81 -26.89 -0.58 7.04
C VAL A 81 -25.68 -0.58 6.10
N LYS A 82 -25.11 0.60 5.81
CA LYS A 82 -23.91 0.71 4.97
C LYS A 82 -22.68 0.06 5.59
N GLU A 83 -22.52 0.14 6.91
CA GLU A 83 -21.47 -0.57 7.64
C GLU A 83 -21.62 -2.09 7.53
N GLN A 84 -22.85 -2.62 7.68
CA GLN A 84 -23.13 -4.05 7.50
C GLN A 84 -22.87 -4.52 6.06
N GLU A 85 -23.24 -3.72 5.06
CA GLU A 85 -22.92 -3.98 3.65
C GLU A 85 -21.41 -4.05 3.42
N LEU A 86 -20.65 -3.09 3.98
CA LEU A 86 -19.19 -3.07 3.88
C LEU A 86 -18.56 -4.29 4.54
N ASP A 87 -19.04 -4.71 5.70
CA ASP A 87 -18.52 -5.90 6.38
C ASP A 87 -18.82 -7.19 5.61
N THR A 88 -20.01 -7.27 5.00
CA THR A 88 -20.36 -8.39 4.11
C THR A 88 -19.43 -8.45 2.90
N LEU A 89 -19.16 -7.30 2.27
CA LEU A 89 -18.23 -7.22 1.14
C LEU A 89 -16.79 -7.57 1.54
N ARG A 90 -16.34 -7.15 2.74
CA ARG A 90 -15.02 -7.52 3.28
C ARG A 90 -14.91 -9.03 3.49
N GLN A 91 -15.93 -9.65 4.07
CA GLN A 91 -15.97 -11.10 4.26
C GLN A 91 -15.94 -11.85 2.93
N GLN A 92 -16.73 -11.42 1.93
CA GLN A 92 -16.71 -12.01 0.59
C GLN A 92 -15.35 -11.85 -0.10
N LEU A 93 -14.72 -10.67 0.01
CA LEU A 93 -13.39 -10.43 -0.54
C LEU A 93 -12.34 -11.32 0.14
N SER A 94 -12.43 -11.48 1.47
CA SER A 94 -11.54 -12.36 2.23
C SER A 94 -11.73 -13.82 1.85
N ALA A 95 -12.98 -14.30 1.72
CA ALA A 95 -13.29 -15.67 1.34
C ALA A 95 -12.80 -15.97 -0.09
N ARG A 96 -13.15 -15.11 -1.05
CA ARG A 96 -12.73 -15.24 -2.45
C ARG A 96 -11.22 -15.10 -2.61
N GLY A 97 -10.59 -14.19 -1.86
CA GLY A 97 -9.14 -14.05 -1.80
C GLY A 97 -8.48 -15.33 -1.27
N GLY A 98 -9.01 -15.92 -0.20
CA GLY A 98 -8.54 -17.18 0.35
C GLY A 98 -8.64 -18.34 -0.63
N GLU A 99 -9.77 -18.48 -1.35
CA GLU A 99 -9.96 -19.51 -2.38
C GLU A 99 -8.96 -19.36 -3.54
N VAL A 100 -8.75 -18.13 -4.03
CA VAL A 100 -7.79 -17.86 -5.10
C VAL A 100 -6.38 -18.19 -4.65
N VAL A 101 -5.99 -17.78 -3.43
CA VAL A 101 -4.67 -18.08 -2.86
C VAL A 101 -4.47 -19.60 -2.71
N ALA A 102 -5.46 -20.32 -2.17
CA ALA A 102 -5.40 -21.78 -2.02
C ALA A 102 -5.28 -22.50 -3.38
N SER A 103 -6.04 -22.06 -4.38
CA SER A 103 -5.98 -22.60 -5.75
C SER A 103 -4.62 -22.37 -6.40
N LEU A 104 -4.07 -21.14 -6.29
CA LEU A 104 -2.74 -20.83 -6.80
C LEU A 104 -1.65 -21.63 -6.07
N GLN A 105 -1.76 -21.78 -4.76
CA GLN A 105 -0.82 -22.58 -3.98
C GLN A 105 -0.87 -24.07 -4.37
N ALA A 106 -2.05 -24.63 -4.58
CA ALA A 106 -2.21 -26.00 -5.08
C ALA A 106 -1.64 -26.17 -6.51
N GLN A 107 -1.84 -25.18 -7.39
CA GLN A 107 -1.25 -25.19 -8.73
C GLN A 107 0.28 -25.13 -8.69
N LEU A 108 0.87 -24.31 -7.83
CA LEU A 108 2.32 -24.24 -7.66
C LEU A 108 2.88 -25.57 -7.14
N GLU A 109 2.23 -26.18 -6.16
CA GLU A 109 2.67 -27.47 -5.62
C GLU A 109 2.57 -28.59 -6.66
N GLN A 110 1.50 -28.59 -7.48
CA GLN A 110 1.38 -29.51 -8.60
C GLN A 110 2.49 -29.29 -9.63
N ARG A 111 2.75 -28.04 -10.02
CA ARG A 111 3.84 -27.70 -10.96
C ARG A 111 5.21 -28.12 -10.43
N ARG A 112 5.43 -28.04 -9.11
CA ARG A 112 6.66 -28.50 -8.48
C ARG A 112 6.80 -30.02 -8.61
N LYS A 113 5.75 -30.78 -8.28
CA LYS A 113 5.73 -32.24 -8.44
C LYS A 113 5.94 -32.68 -9.89
N ASP A 114 5.30 -31.99 -10.85
CA ASP A 114 5.49 -32.28 -12.28
C ASP A 114 6.94 -32.00 -12.72
N ALA A 115 7.57 -30.95 -12.18
CA ALA A 115 8.98 -30.65 -12.44
C ALA A 115 9.90 -31.75 -11.86
N GLU A 116 9.69 -32.15 -10.61
CA GLU A 116 10.43 -33.23 -9.95
C GLU A 116 10.32 -34.54 -10.73
N GLN A 117 9.12 -34.89 -11.22
CA GLN A 117 8.93 -36.08 -12.06
C GLN A 117 9.68 -36.00 -13.39
N ARG A 118 9.66 -34.84 -14.06
CA ARG A 118 10.42 -34.64 -15.29
C ARG A 118 11.92 -34.76 -15.04
N ASP A 119 12.42 -34.20 -13.95
CA ASP A 119 13.84 -34.29 -13.60
C ASP A 119 14.26 -35.74 -13.35
N MET A 120 13.43 -36.54 -12.68
CA MET A 120 13.68 -37.98 -12.51
C MET A 120 13.73 -38.73 -13.85
N LEU A 121 12.82 -38.42 -14.77
CA LEU A 121 12.83 -39.01 -16.12
C LEU A 121 14.08 -38.60 -16.91
N PHE A 122 14.50 -37.34 -16.83
CA PHE A 122 15.73 -36.86 -17.46
C PHE A 122 16.96 -37.59 -16.91
N GLN A 123 17.04 -37.79 -15.60
CA GLN A 123 18.13 -38.55 -14.98
C GLN A 123 18.17 -40.00 -15.47
N SER A 124 17.01 -40.67 -15.53
CA SER A 124 16.91 -42.04 -16.05
C SER A 124 17.34 -42.13 -17.51
N LEU A 125 16.84 -41.24 -18.37
CA LEU A 125 17.21 -41.20 -19.79
C LEU A 125 18.69 -40.87 -20.00
N SER A 126 19.26 -39.99 -19.18
CA SER A 126 20.69 -39.69 -19.20
C SER A 126 21.52 -40.92 -18.86
N GLN A 127 21.11 -41.67 -17.83
CA GLN A 127 21.80 -42.90 -17.44
C GLN A 127 21.70 -43.99 -18.53
N GLU A 128 20.52 -44.15 -19.14
CA GLU A 128 20.33 -45.08 -20.27
C GLU A 128 21.19 -44.68 -21.48
N THR A 129 21.27 -43.38 -21.77
CA THR A 129 22.10 -42.85 -22.87
C THR A 129 23.57 -43.16 -22.64
N GLU A 130 24.07 -42.95 -21.41
CA GLU A 130 25.47 -43.27 -21.08
C GLU A 130 25.73 -44.78 -21.12
N ASN A 131 24.77 -45.60 -20.66
CA ASN A 131 24.86 -47.06 -20.77
C ASN A 131 24.91 -47.51 -22.24
N LEU A 132 24.09 -46.93 -23.12
CA LEU A 132 24.10 -47.23 -24.55
C LEU A 132 25.40 -46.79 -25.22
N LYS A 133 25.94 -45.63 -24.84
CA LYS A 133 27.24 -45.15 -25.31
C LYS A 133 28.36 -46.12 -24.93
N ASN A 134 28.40 -46.59 -23.69
CA ASN A 134 29.38 -47.59 -23.23
C ASN A 134 29.26 -48.92 -23.98
N LYS A 135 28.03 -49.40 -24.23
CA LYS A 135 27.78 -50.58 -25.06
C LYS A 135 28.27 -50.37 -26.50
N LEU A 136 28.01 -49.22 -27.09
CA LEU A 136 28.46 -48.87 -28.43
C LEU A 136 29.99 -48.86 -28.51
N THR A 137 30.67 -48.23 -27.56
CA THR A 137 32.14 -48.25 -27.49
C THR A 137 32.69 -49.67 -27.42
N THR A 138 32.07 -50.55 -26.63
CA THR A 138 32.45 -51.95 -26.51
C THR A 138 32.26 -52.71 -27.83
N VAL A 139 31.12 -52.52 -28.51
CA VAL A 139 30.85 -53.14 -29.80
C VAL A 139 31.81 -52.63 -30.87
N SER A 140 32.07 -51.32 -30.92
CA SER A 140 33.04 -50.73 -31.85
C SER A 140 34.44 -51.30 -31.66
N ALA A 141 34.91 -51.45 -30.41
CA ALA A 141 36.21 -52.07 -30.13
C ALA A 141 36.25 -53.54 -30.61
N ARG A 142 35.17 -54.29 -30.41
CA ARG A 142 35.05 -55.67 -30.88
C ARG A 142 35.05 -55.76 -32.42
N CYS A 143 34.36 -54.86 -33.11
CA CYS A 143 34.38 -54.79 -34.57
C CYS A 143 35.79 -54.52 -35.11
N GLN A 144 36.52 -53.56 -34.52
CA GLN A 144 37.92 -53.27 -34.90
C GLN A 144 38.84 -54.47 -34.68
N SER A 145 38.66 -55.21 -33.58
CA SER A 145 39.40 -56.45 -33.32
C SER A 145 39.09 -57.54 -34.35
N LEU A 146 37.84 -57.69 -34.76
CA LEU A 146 37.45 -58.63 -35.81
C LEU A 146 38.00 -58.24 -37.19
N GLU A 147 37.97 -56.95 -37.53
CA GLU A 147 38.56 -56.44 -38.77
C GLU A 147 40.07 -56.72 -38.84
N THR A 148 40.80 -56.36 -37.78
CA THR A 148 42.24 -56.64 -37.70
C THR A 148 42.54 -58.14 -37.79
N SER A 149 41.78 -58.99 -37.08
CA SER A 149 41.91 -60.44 -37.20
C SER A 149 41.63 -60.95 -38.62
N LYS A 150 40.64 -60.39 -39.31
CA LYS A 150 40.33 -60.75 -40.71
C LYS A 150 41.48 -60.39 -41.64
N TYR A 151 42.07 -59.21 -41.51
CA TYR A 151 43.23 -58.80 -42.31
C TYR A 151 44.43 -59.72 -42.08
N GLN A 152 44.72 -60.07 -40.82
CA GLN A 152 45.79 -61.02 -40.50
C GLN A 152 45.54 -62.42 -41.09
N ALA A 153 44.29 -62.90 -41.05
CA ALA A 153 43.93 -64.19 -41.65
C ALA A 153 44.09 -64.17 -43.18
N LEU A 154 43.68 -63.07 -43.83
CA LEU A 154 43.87 -62.89 -45.27
C LEU A 154 45.35 -62.86 -45.67
N GLU A 155 46.18 -62.14 -44.92
CA GLU A 155 47.62 -62.09 -45.14
C GLU A 155 48.26 -63.49 -45.03
N LYS A 156 47.90 -64.25 -43.98
CA LYS A 156 48.38 -65.63 -43.82
C LYS A 156 47.91 -66.55 -44.95
N ASN A 157 46.65 -66.43 -45.39
CA ASN A 157 46.16 -67.20 -46.53
C ASN A 157 46.92 -66.88 -47.82
N GLN A 158 47.26 -65.60 -48.04
CA GLN A 158 48.07 -65.19 -49.18
C GLN A 158 49.49 -65.76 -49.11
N GLN A 159 50.11 -65.80 -47.93
CA GLN A 159 51.40 -66.45 -47.72
C GLN A 159 51.34 -67.96 -48.00
N TRP A 160 50.29 -68.66 -47.53
CA TRP A 160 50.09 -70.08 -47.81
C TRP A 160 49.90 -70.35 -49.30
N LEU A 161 49.17 -69.49 -50.02
CA LEU A 161 48.99 -69.61 -51.46
C LEU A 161 50.32 -69.51 -52.20
N VAL A 162 51.17 -68.55 -51.83
CA VAL A 162 52.52 -68.40 -52.42
C VAL A 162 53.37 -69.62 -52.13
N TYR A 163 53.33 -70.14 -50.90
CA TYR A 163 54.04 -71.36 -50.53
C TYR A 163 53.57 -72.59 -51.33
N ASP A 164 52.25 -72.73 -51.51
CA ASP A 164 51.65 -73.82 -52.29
C ASP A 164 52.10 -73.77 -53.75
N GLN A 165 52.10 -72.58 -54.36
CA GLN A 165 52.59 -72.37 -55.73
C GLN A 165 54.08 -72.71 -55.88
N GLN A 166 54.91 -72.36 -54.89
CA GLN A 166 56.32 -72.74 -54.85
C GLN A 166 56.50 -74.26 -54.74
N ARG A 167 55.69 -74.92 -53.90
CA ARG A 167 55.71 -76.38 -53.79
C ARG A 167 55.30 -77.03 -55.10
N GLU A 168 54.26 -76.52 -55.76
CA GLU A 168 53.75 -77.06 -57.02
C GLU A 168 54.80 -76.92 -58.14
N THR A 169 55.41 -75.75 -58.28
CA THR A 169 56.51 -75.54 -59.25
C THR A 169 57.71 -76.45 -58.98
N TYR A 170 58.09 -76.67 -57.71
CA TYR A 170 59.11 -77.64 -57.35
C TYR A 170 58.72 -79.07 -57.77
N VAL A 171 57.50 -79.52 -57.44
CA VAL A 171 56.99 -80.84 -57.83
C VAL A 171 56.98 -81.01 -59.35
N GLN A 172 56.54 -79.99 -60.10
CA GLN A 172 56.58 -79.99 -61.57
C GLN A 172 58.00 -80.14 -62.09
N SER A 173 58.99 -79.45 -61.49
CA SER A 173 60.41 -79.60 -61.88
C SER A 173 60.94 -81.01 -61.61
N VAL A 174 60.57 -81.62 -60.48
CA VAL A 174 60.93 -83.01 -60.13
C VAL A 174 60.29 -84.00 -61.10
N LEU A 175 59.01 -83.80 -61.46
CA LEU A 175 58.31 -84.62 -62.44
C LEU A 175 58.95 -84.50 -63.83
N ALA A 176 59.27 -83.28 -64.28
CA ALA A 176 59.95 -83.05 -65.55
C ALA A 176 61.32 -83.75 -65.58
N ARG A 177 62.09 -83.65 -64.49
CA ARG A 177 63.37 -84.36 -64.37
C ARG A 177 63.19 -85.89 -64.34
N SER A 178 62.16 -86.38 -63.66
CA SER A 178 61.84 -87.81 -63.63
C SER A 178 61.46 -88.32 -65.01
N MET A 179 60.66 -87.57 -65.78
CA MET A 179 60.34 -87.89 -67.18
C MET A 179 61.57 -87.84 -68.08
N GLU A 180 62.47 -86.87 -67.91
CA GLU A 180 63.73 -86.80 -68.67
C GLU A 180 64.61 -88.02 -68.36
N LEU A 181 64.72 -88.40 -67.10
CA LEU A 181 65.45 -89.60 -66.68
C LEU A 181 64.78 -90.87 -67.20
N GLU A 182 63.45 -90.98 -67.15
CA GLU A 182 62.69 -92.07 -67.75
C GLU A 182 62.88 -92.13 -69.26
N GLN A 183 62.99 -90.98 -69.94
CA GLN A 183 63.26 -90.92 -71.37
C GLN A 183 64.69 -91.36 -71.69
N GLN A 184 65.68 -91.00 -70.88
CA GLN A 184 67.05 -91.52 -70.97
C GLN A 184 67.08 -93.04 -70.71
N LEU A 185 66.29 -93.51 -69.75
CA LEU A 185 66.12 -94.94 -69.43
C LEU A 185 65.36 -95.69 -70.53
N ALA A 186 64.40 -95.04 -71.20
CA ALA A 186 63.65 -95.56 -72.34
C ALA A 186 64.54 -95.62 -73.60
N GLN A 187 65.39 -94.62 -73.84
CA GLN A 187 66.43 -94.66 -74.87
C GLN A 187 67.47 -95.75 -74.57
N ALA A 188 67.81 -95.98 -73.29
CA ALA A 188 68.65 -97.11 -72.86
C ALA A 188 67.92 -98.46 -72.96
N LYS A 189 66.59 -98.49 -72.83
CA LYS A 189 65.73 -99.67 -73.05
C LYS A 189 65.31 -99.86 -74.51
N GLN A 190 65.62 -98.92 -75.41
CA GLN A 190 65.43 -99.04 -76.86
C GLN A 190 66.53 -99.89 -77.52
N GLN A 191 66.99 -100.91 -76.80
CA GLN A 191 67.66 -102.10 -77.29
C GLN A 191 66.95 -103.39 -76.84
N GLN A 192 65.74 -103.34 -76.26
CA GLN A 192 64.96 -104.54 -76.01
C GLN A 192 63.43 -104.31 -76.04
N THR A 193 62.87 -104.76 -77.15
CA THR A 193 61.51 -105.27 -77.47
C THR A 193 60.26 -104.89 -76.65
N LYS A 194 59.27 -104.42 -77.43
CA LYS A 194 57.82 -104.76 -77.56
C LYS A 194 56.91 -105.01 -76.33
N GLN A 195 55.71 -104.44 -76.52
CA GLN A 195 54.35 -104.83 -76.07
C GLN A 195 53.92 -104.42 -74.65
N GLU A 196 52.82 -103.67 -74.57
CA GLU A 196 51.64 -104.04 -73.77
C GLU A 196 50.47 -103.07 -74.02
N THR A 197 49.45 -103.55 -74.75
CA THR A 197 48.18 -102.86 -75.02
C THR A 197 47.01 -103.55 -74.30
N PHE A 198 47.20 -103.98 -73.05
CA PHE A 198 46.13 -104.62 -72.25
C PHE A 198 45.97 -104.09 -70.81
N LYS A 199 46.48 -102.88 -70.50
CA LYS A 199 46.11 -102.10 -69.28
C LYS A 199 45.16 -100.93 -69.54
N ALA A 200 45.10 -100.45 -70.79
CA ALA A 200 44.35 -99.26 -71.20
C ALA A 200 42.83 -99.37 -70.99
N GLN A 201 42.24 -100.58 -70.98
CA GLN A 201 40.78 -100.74 -70.88
C GLN A 201 40.28 -100.77 -69.43
N ALA A 202 41.12 -101.13 -68.45
CA ALA A 202 40.82 -101.03 -67.02
C ALA A 202 41.06 -99.61 -66.49
N GLU A 203 42.13 -98.94 -66.96
CA GLU A 203 42.40 -97.52 -66.68
C GLU A 203 41.32 -96.59 -67.23
N LEU A 204 40.78 -96.84 -68.43
CA LEU A 204 39.68 -96.04 -69.00
C LEU A 204 38.39 -96.14 -68.18
N LYS A 205 38.14 -97.28 -67.52
CA LYS A 205 36.96 -97.48 -66.67
C LYS A 205 37.14 -96.78 -65.31
N SER A 206 38.32 -96.90 -64.70
CA SER A 206 38.71 -96.16 -63.50
C SER A 206 38.70 -94.64 -63.73
N GLN A 207 39.21 -94.17 -64.88
CA GLN A 207 39.20 -92.76 -65.26
C GLN A 207 37.77 -92.26 -65.52
N ARG A 208 36.90 -93.05 -66.14
CA ARG A 208 35.48 -92.68 -66.32
C ARG A 208 34.77 -92.50 -64.97
N GLU A 209 34.94 -93.43 -64.04
CA GLU A 209 34.38 -93.31 -62.69
C GLU A 209 34.95 -92.11 -61.94
N GLN A 210 36.24 -91.80 -62.12
CA GLN A 210 36.88 -90.63 -61.53
C GLN A 210 36.35 -89.31 -62.14
N VAL A 211 36.10 -89.27 -63.45
CA VAL A 211 35.48 -88.13 -64.14
C VAL A 211 34.04 -87.92 -63.66
N THR A 212 33.26 -89.00 -63.47
CA THR A 212 31.90 -88.89 -62.93
C THR A 212 31.89 -88.36 -61.50
N ARG A 213 32.80 -88.84 -60.63
CA ARG A 213 32.96 -88.31 -59.26
C ARG A 213 33.31 -86.83 -59.25
N VAL A 214 34.26 -86.41 -60.10
CA VAL A 214 34.65 -85.00 -60.22
C VAL A 214 33.49 -84.16 -60.78
N GLN A 215 32.71 -84.67 -61.73
CA GLN A 215 31.51 -83.98 -62.21
C GLN A 215 30.46 -83.81 -61.10
N GLU A 216 30.20 -84.84 -60.30
CA GLU A 216 29.28 -84.77 -59.16
C GLU A 216 29.74 -83.77 -58.10
N GLU A 217 31.04 -83.78 -57.75
CA GLU A 217 31.64 -82.81 -56.83
C GLU A 217 31.58 -81.39 -57.38
N THR A 218 31.83 -81.20 -58.69
CA THR A 218 31.75 -79.89 -59.34
C THR A 218 30.33 -79.34 -59.29
N LEU A 219 29.32 -80.17 -59.59
CA LEU A 219 27.91 -79.79 -59.49
C LEU A 219 27.50 -79.50 -58.03
N ALA A 220 28.00 -80.26 -57.06
CA ALA A 220 27.75 -80.01 -55.65
C ALA A 220 28.37 -78.69 -55.16
N LEU A 221 29.59 -78.39 -55.60
CA LEU A 221 30.25 -77.10 -55.32
C LEU A 221 29.53 -75.94 -55.99
N GLN A 222 29.05 -76.13 -57.23
CA GLN A 222 28.28 -75.11 -57.94
C GLN A 222 26.97 -74.77 -57.21
N ARG A 223 26.22 -75.77 -56.72
CA ARG A 223 25.04 -75.52 -55.89
C ARG A 223 25.37 -74.76 -54.61
N ARG A 224 26.44 -75.16 -53.91
CA ARG A 224 26.89 -74.43 -52.69
C ARG A 224 27.27 -72.99 -53.00
N TYR A 225 27.89 -72.73 -54.15
CA TYR A 225 28.20 -71.37 -54.61
C TYR A 225 26.93 -70.56 -54.88
N GLU A 226 25.95 -71.14 -55.58
CA GLU A 226 24.65 -70.51 -55.87
C GLU A 226 23.86 -70.20 -54.58
N ASP A 227 23.88 -71.11 -53.60
CA ASP A 227 23.29 -70.91 -52.28
C ASP A 227 23.96 -69.74 -51.55
N LYS A 228 25.30 -69.67 -51.57
CA LYS A 228 26.06 -68.56 -50.96
C LYS A 228 25.84 -67.23 -51.65
N CYS A 229 25.74 -67.22 -52.98
CA CYS A 229 25.36 -66.02 -53.74
C CYS A 229 23.97 -65.52 -53.32
N SER A 230 23.00 -66.44 -53.18
CA SER A 230 21.63 -66.11 -52.76
C SER A 230 21.58 -65.55 -51.32
N GLU A 231 22.33 -66.16 -50.39
CA GLU A 231 22.49 -65.65 -49.03
C GLU A 231 23.07 -64.23 -49.02
N LEU A 232 24.15 -63.99 -49.77
CA LEU A 232 24.79 -62.67 -49.88
C LEU A 232 23.84 -61.61 -50.46
N SER A 233 23.09 -61.94 -51.50
CA SER A 233 22.05 -61.06 -52.04
C SER A 233 20.97 -60.72 -51.01
N SER A 234 20.54 -61.68 -50.20
CA SER A 234 19.58 -61.43 -49.11
C SER A 234 20.15 -60.48 -48.04
N PHE A 235 21.43 -60.64 -47.67
CA PHE A 235 22.09 -59.75 -46.72
C PHE A 235 22.24 -58.32 -47.27
N LEU A 236 22.59 -58.17 -48.55
CA LEU A 236 22.69 -56.86 -49.20
C LEU A 236 21.34 -56.12 -49.19
N MET A 237 20.26 -56.80 -49.55
CA MET A 237 18.91 -56.20 -49.53
C MET A 237 18.52 -55.73 -48.12
N LYS A 238 18.78 -56.56 -47.09
CA LYS A 238 18.52 -56.19 -45.69
C LYS A 238 19.36 -55.00 -45.23
N TYR A 239 20.63 -54.95 -45.63
CA TYR A 239 21.50 -53.82 -45.31
C TYR A 239 21.01 -52.54 -45.97
N GLU A 240 20.59 -52.60 -47.23
CA GLU A 240 20.04 -51.45 -47.94
C GLU A 240 18.74 -50.95 -47.31
N GLU A 241 17.84 -51.85 -46.92
CA GLU A 241 16.62 -51.51 -46.18
C GLU A 241 16.95 -50.84 -44.84
N LYS A 242 17.87 -51.41 -44.05
CA LYS A 242 18.34 -50.81 -42.79
C LYS A 242 18.99 -49.44 -43.00
N SER A 243 19.73 -49.25 -44.09
CA SER A 243 20.30 -47.95 -44.45
C SER A 243 19.22 -46.92 -44.77
N LYS A 244 18.15 -47.31 -45.46
CA LYS A 244 17.00 -46.43 -45.76
C LYS A 244 16.23 -46.08 -44.48
N GLU A 245 15.98 -47.05 -43.61
CA GLU A 245 15.36 -46.82 -42.30
C GLU A 245 16.19 -45.85 -41.44
N LEU A 246 17.51 -46.02 -41.41
CA LEU A 246 18.42 -45.14 -40.67
C LEU A 246 18.35 -43.69 -41.17
N GLU A 247 18.38 -43.49 -42.49
CA GLU A 247 18.29 -42.14 -43.07
C GLU A 247 16.90 -41.53 -42.82
N GLY A 248 15.83 -42.33 -42.90
CA GLY A 248 14.47 -41.89 -42.53
C GLY A 248 14.36 -41.45 -41.07
N ALA A 249 14.91 -42.22 -40.14
CA ALA A 249 14.96 -41.88 -38.72
C ALA A 249 15.77 -40.60 -38.47
N LYS A 250 16.89 -40.41 -39.18
CA LYS A 250 17.71 -39.21 -39.10
C LYS A 250 16.98 -37.96 -39.59
N MET A 251 16.23 -38.07 -40.70
CA MET A 251 15.39 -36.98 -41.21
C MET A 251 14.28 -36.61 -40.21
N GLN A 252 13.59 -37.61 -39.64
CA GLN A 252 12.55 -37.38 -38.63
C GLN A 252 13.12 -36.67 -37.40
N LEU A 253 14.25 -37.14 -36.88
CA LEU A 253 14.91 -36.53 -35.73
C LEU A 253 15.37 -35.09 -36.01
N GLN A 254 15.83 -34.80 -37.23
CA GLN A 254 16.16 -33.44 -37.62
C GLN A 254 14.92 -32.54 -37.71
N ALA A 255 13.82 -33.05 -38.28
CA ALA A 255 12.55 -32.32 -38.36
C ALA A 255 11.97 -32.04 -36.97
N GLU A 256 12.00 -33.01 -36.07
CA GLU A 256 11.54 -32.88 -34.69
C GLU A 256 12.40 -31.86 -33.91
N ARG A 257 13.73 -31.91 -34.07
CA ARG A 257 14.64 -30.90 -33.49
C ARG A 257 14.31 -29.48 -33.96
N LEU A 258 14.00 -29.31 -35.25
CA LEU A 258 13.60 -28.01 -35.79
C LEU A 258 12.25 -27.59 -35.22
N SER A 259 11.25 -28.48 -35.22
CA SER A 259 9.92 -28.20 -34.66
C SER A 259 9.99 -27.80 -33.19
N ASN A 260 10.74 -28.55 -32.37
CA ASN A 260 10.94 -28.26 -30.95
C ASN A 260 11.63 -26.91 -30.72
N ARG A 261 12.59 -26.53 -31.57
CA ARG A 261 13.20 -25.19 -31.51
C ARG A 261 12.20 -24.09 -31.80
N HIS A 262 11.32 -24.26 -32.78
CA HIS A 262 10.27 -23.28 -33.09
C HIS A 262 9.26 -23.18 -31.96
N ALA A 263 8.76 -24.31 -31.45
CA ALA A 263 7.82 -24.34 -30.32
C ALA A 263 8.38 -23.64 -29.08
N ALA A 264 9.65 -23.93 -28.72
CA ALA A 264 10.32 -23.27 -27.60
C ALA A 264 10.54 -21.76 -27.84
N CYS A 265 10.77 -21.34 -29.09
CA CYS A 265 10.88 -19.92 -29.43
C CYS A 265 9.55 -19.19 -29.26
N GLU A 266 8.46 -19.77 -29.76
CA GLU A 266 7.10 -19.21 -29.63
C GLU A 266 6.66 -19.16 -28.17
N GLU A 267 6.94 -20.20 -27.37
CA GLU A 267 6.62 -20.19 -25.93
C GLU A 267 7.36 -19.06 -25.21
N ARG A 268 8.64 -18.85 -25.50
CA ARG A 268 9.41 -17.72 -24.94
C ARG A 268 8.83 -16.37 -25.36
N LYS A 269 8.41 -16.24 -26.61
CA LYS A 269 7.79 -15.01 -27.13
C LYS A 269 6.48 -14.72 -26.40
N VAL A 270 5.57 -15.70 -26.31
CA VAL A 270 4.29 -15.56 -25.59
C VAL A 270 4.52 -15.25 -24.11
N SER A 271 5.50 -15.90 -23.48
CA SER A 271 5.89 -15.62 -22.09
C SER A 271 6.41 -14.19 -21.92
N SER A 272 7.26 -13.72 -22.83
CA SER A 272 7.77 -12.35 -22.83
C SER A 272 6.64 -11.34 -22.97
N GLU A 273 5.74 -11.53 -23.94
CA GLU A 273 4.59 -10.64 -24.15
C GLU A 273 3.66 -10.60 -22.93
N ARG A 274 3.48 -11.73 -22.23
CA ARG A 274 2.72 -11.76 -20.97
C ARG A 274 3.43 -10.99 -19.86
N ALA A 275 4.75 -11.13 -19.74
CA ALA A 275 5.54 -10.36 -18.78
C ALA A 275 5.47 -8.86 -19.08
N ASP A 276 5.52 -8.47 -20.35
CA ASP A 276 5.45 -7.07 -20.78
C ASP A 276 4.08 -6.47 -20.43
N ARG A 277 2.99 -7.20 -20.68
CA ARG A 277 1.63 -6.77 -20.26
C ARG A 277 1.54 -6.56 -18.75
N MET A 278 2.06 -7.51 -17.95
CA MET A 278 2.06 -7.35 -16.49
C MET A 278 2.88 -6.14 -16.03
N ARG A 279 4.02 -5.85 -16.67
CA ARG A 279 4.81 -4.65 -16.34
C ARG A 279 4.03 -3.37 -16.61
N VAL A 280 3.36 -3.27 -17.75
CA VAL A 280 2.52 -2.12 -18.08
C VAL A 280 1.35 -1.98 -17.11
N GLU A 281 0.71 -3.09 -16.71
CA GLU A 281 -0.35 -3.07 -15.70
C GLU A 281 0.15 -2.56 -14.34
N LEU A 282 1.33 -2.98 -13.90
CA LEU A 282 1.95 -2.49 -12.66
C LEU A 282 2.26 -1.00 -12.74
N GLU A 283 2.89 -0.54 -13.83
CA GLU A 283 3.17 0.90 -14.05
C GLU A 283 1.88 1.73 -14.00
N ASN A 284 0.79 1.24 -14.62
CA ASN A 284 -0.51 1.91 -14.58
C ASN A 284 -1.11 1.94 -13.16
N MET A 285 -0.94 0.87 -12.38
CA MET A 285 -1.39 0.85 -10.99
C MET A 285 -0.58 1.82 -10.12
N ASP A 286 0.73 1.93 -10.34
CA ASP A 286 1.59 2.86 -9.63
C ASP A 286 1.21 4.32 -9.92
N ILE A 287 0.92 4.65 -11.19
CA ILE A 287 0.43 5.98 -11.57
C ILE A 287 -0.86 6.33 -10.82
N ARG A 288 -1.84 5.41 -10.81
CA ARG A 288 -3.11 5.60 -10.09
C ARG A 288 -2.92 5.75 -8.58
N LEU A 289 -2.01 4.96 -8.00
CA LEU A 289 -1.70 5.03 -6.58
C LEU A 289 -1.10 6.40 -6.22
N GLU A 290 -0.23 6.92 -7.08
CA GLU A 290 0.37 8.23 -6.87
C GLU A 290 -0.65 9.37 -7.03
N GLU A 291 -1.61 9.23 -7.94
CA GLU A 291 -2.76 10.15 -8.03
C GLU A 291 -3.63 10.14 -6.76
N GLU A 292 -3.95 8.96 -6.23
CA GLU A 292 -4.72 8.84 -4.99
C GLU A 292 -3.95 9.39 -3.78
N ARG A 293 -2.62 9.23 -3.75
CA ARG A 293 -1.76 9.86 -2.74
C ARG A 293 -1.83 11.38 -2.82
N LYS A 294 -1.77 11.96 -4.03
CA LYS A 294 -1.92 13.42 -4.22
C LYS A 294 -3.28 13.91 -3.75
N ARG A 295 -4.37 13.24 -4.16
CA ARG A 295 -5.73 13.56 -3.70
C ARG A 295 -5.85 13.48 -2.18
N SER A 296 -5.26 12.46 -1.56
CA SER A 296 -5.25 12.29 -0.11
C SER A 296 -4.49 13.42 0.60
N ALA A 297 -3.35 13.85 0.04
CA ALA A 297 -2.58 14.96 0.57
C ALA A 297 -3.34 16.30 0.48
N GLU A 298 -4.04 16.54 -0.64
CA GLU A 298 -4.90 17.72 -0.83
C GLU A 298 -6.07 17.74 0.17
N LEU A 299 -6.74 16.60 0.37
CA LEU A 299 -7.81 16.48 1.37
C LEU A 299 -7.28 16.71 2.79
N LEU A 300 -6.11 16.17 3.13
CA LEU A 300 -5.49 16.39 4.42
C LEU A 300 -5.16 17.88 4.63
N GLN A 301 -4.69 18.57 3.59
CA GLN A 301 -4.47 20.02 3.65
C GLN A 301 -5.78 20.78 3.91
N GLN A 302 -6.89 20.40 3.26
CA GLN A 302 -8.20 21.00 3.49
C GLN A 302 -8.69 20.77 4.92
N VAL A 303 -8.58 19.56 5.44
CA VAL A 303 -8.92 19.23 6.84
C VAL A 303 -8.11 20.09 7.81
N ASN A 304 -6.81 20.23 7.58
CA ASN A 304 -5.94 21.06 8.41
C ASN A 304 -6.35 22.54 8.37
N MET A 305 -6.74 23.08 7.21
CA MET A 305 -7.24 24.45 7.11
C MET A 305 -8.54 24.64 7.89
N LEU A 306 -9.48 23.69 7.79
CA LEU A 306 -10.74 23.73 8.52
C LEU A 306 -10.51 23.64 10.03
N GLN A 307 -9.63 22.75 10.49
CA GLN A 307 -9.28 22.62 11.91
C GLN A 307 -8.68 23.93 12.45
N LYS A 308 -7.77 24.58 11.71
CA LYS A 308 -7.21 25.89 12.10
C LYS A 308 -8.27 26.99 12.17
N SER A 309 -9.17 27.04 11.17
CA SER A 309 -10.27 27.99 11.14
C SER A 309 -11.21 27.81 12.34
N PHE A 310 -11.54 26.56 12.66
CA PHE A 310 -12.38 26.22 13.81
C PHE A 310 -11.75 26.65 15.14
N LEU A 311 -10.44 26.44 15.31
CA LEU A 311 -9.72 26.89 16.50
C LEU A 311 -9.74 28.42 16.63
N SER A 312 -9.47 29.14 15.54
CA SER A 312 -9.54 30.60 15.49
C SER A 312 -10.96 31.12 15.81
N GLN A 313 -11.99 30.50 15.25
CA GLN A 313 -13.37 30.86 15.54
C GLN A 313 -13.73 30.65 17.02
N ASN A 314 -13.26 29.57 17.63
CA ASN A 314 -13.47 29.30 19.05
C ASN A 314 -12.73 30.31 19.95
N GLU A 315 -11.53 30.76 19.57
CA GLU A 315 -10.83 31.85 20.26
C GLU A 315 -11.59 33.17 20.17
N GLU A 316 -12.14 33.49 19.00
CA GLU A 316 -12.95 34.69 18.80
C GLU A 316 -14.26 34.63 19.60
N GLN A 317 -14.94 33.48 19.62
CA GLN A 317 -16.12 33.28 20.47
C GLN A 317 -15.79 33.48 21.96
N ARG A 318 -14.63 33.01 22.44
CA ARG A 318 -14.16 33.26 23.81
C ARG A 318 -13.92 34.74 24.09
N ARG A 319 -13.36 35.49 23.13
CA ARG A 319 -13.18 36.95 23.26
C ARG A 319 -14.51 37.70 23.29
N ILE A 320 -15.44 37.35 22.42
CA ILE A 320 -16.79 37.94 22.39
C ILE A 320 -17.49 37.72 23.73
N ALA A 321 -17.48 36.48 24.26
CA ALA A 321 -18.08 36.17 25.55
C ALA A 321 -17.45 36.98 26.71
N ALA A 322 -16.13 37.20 26.69
CA ALA A 322 -15.44 38.03 27.68
C ALA A 322 -15.86 39.51 27.59
N LEU A 323 -15.97 40.05 26.37
CA LEU A 323 -16.45 41.42 26.16
C LEU A 323 -17.91 41.60 26.57
N GLU A 324 -18.77 40.62 26.29
CA GLU A 324 -20.17 40.63 26.73
C GLU A 324 -20.27 40.66 28.25
N GLN A 325 -19.46 39.86 28.96
CA GLN A 325 -19.38 39.92 30.42
C GLN A 325 -18.91 41.28 30.92
N GLN A 326 -17.91 41.88 30.27
CA GLN A 326 -17.40 43.20 30.63
C GLN A 326 -18.47 44.30 30.44
N ILE A 327 -19.24 44.23 29.36
CA ILE A 327 -20.36 45.16 29.10
C ILE A 327 -21.43 45.01 30.17
N GLN A 328 -21.79 43.77 30.55
CA GLN A 328 -22.77 43.51 31.60
C GLN A 328 -22.31 44.04 32.97
N LEU A 329 -21.04 43.85 33.34
CA LEU A 329 -20.47 44.39 34.56
C LEU A 329 -20.50 45.92 34.56
N SER A 330 -20.03 46.55 33.48
CA SER A 330 -20.06 48.01 33.32
C SER A 330 -21.47 48.58 33.40
N ALA A 331 -22.46 47.90 32.79
CA ALA A 331 -23.86 48.32 32.84
C ALA A 331 -24.43 48.21 34.28
N LYS A 332 -24.04 47.16 35.02
CA LYS A 332 -24.43 46.99 36.42
C LYS A 332 -23.80 48.07 37.32
N ASP A 333 -22.52 48.35 37.14
CA ASP A 333 -21.82 49.39 37.89
C ASP A 333 -22.42 50.77 37.62
N PHE A 334 -22.78 51.06 36.37
CA PHE A 334 -23.48 52.29 36.01
C PHE A 334 -24.86 52.43 36.69
N GLU A 335 -25.66 51.35 36.76
CA GLU A 335 -26.93 51.40 37.50
C GLU A 335 -26.73 51.55 39.02
N ASN A 336 -25.69 50.94 39.60
CA ASN A 336 -25.32 51.15 40.99
C ASN A 336 -24.95 52.62 41.25
N GLU A 337 -24.07 53.22 40.43
CA GLU A 337 -23.70 54.63 40.54
C GLU A 337 -24.90 55.58 40.40
N LYS A 338 -25.87 55.23 39.56
CA LYS A 338 -27.11 55.99 39.40
C LYS A 338 -27.97 55.93 40.66
N ILE A 339 -28.10 54.76 41.29
CA ILE A 339 -28.78 54.61 42.58
C ILE A 339 -28.06 55.43 43.66
N ASP A 340 -26.73 55.35 43.73
CA ASP A 340 -25.93 56.13 44.67
C ASP A 340 -26.10 57.64 44.46
N ARG A 341 -26.08 58.09 43.21
CA ARG A 341 -26.33 59.49 42.85
C ARG A 341 -27.72 59.95 43.29
N GLN A 342 -28.76 59.14 43.06
CA GLN A 342 -30.12 59.46 43.51
C GLN A 342 -30.21 59.52 45.04
N SER A 343 -29.55 58.59 45.74
CA SER A 343 -29.45 58.59 47.20
C SER A 343 -28.78 59.88 47.71
N MET A 344 -27.63 60.26 47.14
CA MET A 344 -26.92 61.49 47.49
C MET A 344 -27.75 62.75 47.18
N GLN A 345 -28.46 62.78 46.05
CA GLN A 345 -29.39 63.87 45.73
C GLN A 345 -30.53 63.97 46.75
N HIS A 346 -31.07 62.84 47.20
CA HIS A 346 -32.10 62.80 48.23
C HIS A 346 -31.56 63.31 49.58
N GLN A 347 -30.36 62.88 49.98
CA GLN A 347 -29.67 63.38 51.17
C GLN A 347 -29.43 64.90 51.10
N LEU A 348 -28.98 65.41 49.95
CA LEU A 348 -28.79 66.84 49.72
C LEU A 348 -30.11 67.61 49.86
N HIS A 349 -31.20 67.14 49.28
CA HIS A 349 -32.52 67.76 49.44
C HIS A 349 -32.97 67.79 50.90
N LYS A 350 -32.69 66.72 51.66
CA LYS A 350 -32.97 66.66 53.09
C LYS A 350 -32.18 67.73 53.84
N VAL A 351 -30.88 67.83 53.61
CA VAL A 351 -30.02 68.87 54.22
C VAL A 351 -30.51 70.26 53.85
N LEU A 352 -30.80 70.54 52.57
CA LEU A 352 -31.32 71.84 52.13
C LEU A 352 -32.68 72.19 52.77
N LYS A 353 -33.53 71.20 53.03
CA LYS A 353 -34.81 71.40 53.72
C LYS A 353 -34.59 71.75 55.19
N GLU A 354 -33.68 71.06 55.87
CA GLU A 354 -33.32 71.40 57.26
C GLU A 354 -32.63 72.76 57.35
N LEU A 355 -31.75 73.12 56.41
CA LEU A 355 -31.16 74.46 56.33
C LEU A 355 -32.21 75.55 56.13
N ARG A 356 -33.23 75.32 55.28
CA ARG A 356 -34.37 76.25 55.14
C ARG A 356 -35.14 76.40 56.44
N LYS A 357 -35.44 75.30 57.14
CA LYS A 357 -36.08 75.37 58.46
C LYS A 357 -35.23 76.13 59.48
N ALA A 358 -33.92 75.88 59.53
CA ALA A 358 -33.01 76.59 60.41
C ALA A 358 -32.98 78.09 60.09
N ARG A 359 -32.94 78.46 58.80
CA ARG A 359 -33.04 79.86 58.35
C ARG A 359 -34.37 80.49 58.74
N ASP A 360 -35.48 79.79 58.56
CA ASP A 360 -36.82 80.31 58.89
C ASP A 360 -36.98 80.43 60.43
N GLN A 361 -36.38 79.53 61.21
CA GLN A 361 -36.26 79.67 62.67
C GLN A 361 -35.42 80.88 63.07
N ILE A 362 -34.29 81.12 62.39
CA ILE A 362 -33.48 82.34 62.57
C ILE A 362 -34.32 83.58 62.25
N HIS A 363 -35.07 83.59 61.15
CA HIS A 363 -35.93 84.72 60.78
C HIS A 363 -37.07 84.95 61.78
N HIS A 364 -37.68 83.88 62.31
CA HIS A 364 -38.71 83.96 63.35
C HIS A 364 -38.16 84.49 64.69
N ASN A 365 -36.95 84.06 65.07
CA ASN A 365 -36.23 84.57 66.22
C ASN A 365 -35.81 86.04 66.03
N HIS A 366 -35.50 86.44 64.79
CA HIS A 366 -35.15 87.81 64.41
C HIS A 366 -36.37 88.75 64.38
N MET A 367 -37.59 88.23 64.25
CA MET A 367 -38.86 88.99 64.33
C MET A 367 -39.44 89.04 65.76
N SER A 368 -38.91 88.24 66.69
CA SER A 368 -39.36 88.18 68.09
C SER A 368 -38.45 88.96 69.06
N ASN A 369 -37.44 89.67 68.56
CA ASN A 369 -36.59 90.55 69.38
C ASN A 369 -36.15 91.78 68.56
N PRO A 370 -36.70 92.98 68.80
CA PRO A 370 -36.28 94.18 68.10
C PRO A 370 -35.07 94.73 68.85
N ASN A 371 -33.84 94.33 68.47
CA ASN A 371 -32.69 95.21 68.61
C ASN A 371 -31.46 94.75 67.82
N SER A 372 -31.15 95.61 66.86
CA SER A 372 -29.83 95.99 66.35
C SER A 372 -29.36 95.39 65.01
N PRO A 373 -28.66 96.23 64.21
CA PRO A 373 -28.66 96.13 62.76
C PRO A 373 -27.29 95.74 62.18
N ASN A 374 -27.25 95.74 60.84
CA ASN A 374 -26.08 95.77 59.97
C ASN A 374 -25.44 94.42 59.61
N ALA A 375 -25.94 93.91 58.50
CA ALA A 375 -25.10 93.51 57.38
C ALA A 375 -23.88 94.43 57.23
N ARG A 376 -22.69 93.86 57.40
CA ARG A 376 -21.51 94.25 56.63
C ARG A 376 -21.02 93.01 55.91
N PHE A 377 -21.35 92.97 54.63
CA PHE A 377 -20.58 92.27 53.63
C PHE A 377 -19.10 92.64 53.81
N SER A 378 -18.26 91.64 53.87
CA SER A 378 -16.84 91.75 53.56
C SER A 378 -16.47 90.46 52.86
N GLU A 379 -16.40 90.54 51.53
CA GLU A 379 -15.62 89.60 50.73
C GLU A 379 -14.19 89.52 51.30
N PRO A 380 -13.60 88.33 51.27
CA PRO A 380 -12.19 88.24 50.94
C PRO A 380 -12.06 87.60 49.56
N SER A 381 -11.91 88.44 48.54
CA SER A 381 -11.13 88.08 47.37
C SER A 381 -9.68 87.89 47.83
N SER A 382 -9.23 86.64 47.94
CA SER A 382 -7.81 86.31 48.08
C SER A 382 -7.42 85.30 47.01
N TYR A 383 -7.35 85.77 45.76
CA TYR A 383 -6.38 85.21 44.83
C TYR A 383 -5.01 85.74 45.24
N ASN A 384 -4.19 84.88 45.85
CA ASN A 384 -2.79 84.74 45.48
C ASN A 384 -2.11 83.63 46.30
N ARG A 385 -1.34 82.83 45.55
CA ARG A 385 -0.02 82.33 45.94
C ARG A 385 0.00 81.17 46.93
N LEU A 386 0.33 79.99 46.42
CA LEU A 386 1.59 79.32 46.77
C LEU A 386 2.05 78.44 45.60
N GLU A 387 3.19 78.88 45.06
CA GLU A 387 4.15 78.15 44.27
C GLU A 387 4.84 77.07 45.14
N PHE A 388 5.39 76.07 44.44
CA PHE A 388 6.46 75.16 44.87
C PHE A 388 6.15 74.14 45.98
N GLU A 389 6.20 72.85 45.62
CA GLU A 389 7.40 72.08 46.00
C GLU A 389 7.64 70.90 45.05
N ARG A 390 8.80 70.96 44.40
CA ARG A 390 9.43 69.91 43.63
C ARG A 390 10.55 69.38 44.53
N LEU A 391 10.45 68.15 45.00
CA LEU A 391 11.53 67.33 45.58
C LEU A 391 11.21 65.89 45.10
N THR A 392 11.81 65.29 44.07
CA THR A 392 13.19 64.80 43.92
C THR A 392 13.79 64.29 45.23
N ILE A 393 14.02 62.98 45.34
CA ILE A 393 15.35 62.31 45.32
C ILE A 393 15.26 60.86 45.87
N ASP A 394 16.00 59.98 45.20
CA ASP A 394 16.58 58.67 45.56
C ASP A 394 15.75 57.39 45.74
N ASP A 395 15.83 56.56 44.69
CA ASP A 395 16.77 55.43 44.52
C ASP A 395 16.99 54.39 45.64
N THR A 396 17.14 53.15 45.16
CA THR A 396 17.67 51.92 45.76
C THR A 396 16.79 50.94 46.58
N LEU A 397 16.75 49.71 46.03
CA LEU A 397 16.62 48.37 46.64
C LEU A 397 15.21 47.74 46.74
N GLY A 398 14.99 46.71 45.90
CA GLY A 398 13.77 45.90 45.77
C GLY A 398 13.49 44.94 46.95
N PRO A 399 12.67 43.87 46.80
CA PRO A 399 12.66 42.93 45.67
C PRO A 399 11.26 42.41 45.23
N THR A 400 11.26 41.46 44.29
CA THR A 400 10.16 40.57 43.87
C THR A 400 9.20 41.06 42.78
N SER A 401 9.76 41.31 41.60
CA SER A 401 9.06 40.91 40.37
C SER A 401 9.09 39.38 40.25
N PRO A 402 7.97 38.68 40.01
CA PRO A 402 8.03 37.26 39.70
C PRO A 402 8.41 37.11 38.22
N SER A 403 9.72 37.01 37.97
CA SER A 403 10.23 36.29 36.81
C SER A 403 9.93 34.80 36.98
N LYS A 404 9.37 34.17 35.94
CA LYS A 404 9.71 32.84 35.39
C LYS A 404 8.47 32.25 34.70
N VAL A 405 8.24 32.66 33.45
CA VAL A 405 7.84 31.66 32.45
C VAL A 405 9.12 31.36 31.68
N THR A 406 9.68 30.21 31.98
CA THR A 406 10.81 29.61 31.27
C THR A 406 10.51 29.69 29.77
N ASN A 407 11.31 30.46 29.04
CA ASN A 407 11.32 30.41 27.58
C ASN A 407 11.81 29.00 27.18
N LEU A 408 10.88 28.08 26.91
CA LEU A 408 11.15 26.70 26.50
C LEU A 408 11.89 26.57 25.15
N LEU A 409 12.33 27.68 24.55
CA LEU A 409 13.09 27.72 23.30
C LEU A 409 14.57 28.07 23.50
N ASP A 410 15.02 28.31 24.74
CA ASP A 410 16.43 28.64 25.01
C ASP A 410 17.28 27.40 25.36
N GLU A 411 16.68 26.20 25.37
CA GLU A 411 17.38 24.92 25.57
C GLU A 411 17.45 24.04 24.31
N SER A 412 16.86 24.48 23.19
CA SER A 412 16.96 23.75 21.92
C SER A 412 18.13 24.27 21.07
N PHE A 413 18.95 23.35 20.57
CA PHE A 413 20.04 23.64 19.65
C PHE A 413 19.65 23.18 18.23
N LEU A 414 19.95 24.02 17.26
CA LEU A 414 19.81 23.71 15.83
C LEU A 414 21.20 23.39 15.29
N GLU A 415 21.29 22.36 14.46
CA GLU A 415 22.55 21.90 13.88
C GLU A 415 22.63 22.22 12.39
N CYS A 416 23.82 22.62 11.94
CA CYS A 416 24.10 22.70 10.51
C CYS A 416 24.09 21.30 9.88
N PRO A 417 23.32 21.03 8.82
CA PRO A 417 23.21 19.70 8.24
C PRO A 417 24.51 19.19 7.59
N LYS A 418 25.45 20.09 7.24
CA LYS A 418 26.74 19.71 6.62
C LYS A 418 27.83 19.42 7.65
N CYS A 419 28.04 20.30 8.63
CA CYS A 419 29.16 20.21 9.59
C CYS A 419 28.75 19.89 11.03
N ARG A 420 27.44 19.80 11.32
CA ARG A 420 26.86 19.55 12.65
C ARG A 420 27.24 20.56 13.74
N ALA A 421 27.68 21.76 13.36
CA ALA A 421 27.88 22.85 14.31
C ALA A 421 26.54 23.23 14.97
N THR A 422 26.54 23.30 16.30
CA THR A 422 25.35 23.54 17.12
C THR A 422 25.17 25.02 17.43
N TYR A 423 23.94 25.51 17.27
CA TYR A 423 23.58 26.90 17.51
C TYR A 423 22.33 26.96 18.40
N PRO A 424 22.29 27.83 19.44
CA PRO A 424 21.08 28.05 20.20
C PRO A 424 19.94 28.53 19.29
N THR A 425 18.72 28.05 19.52
CA THR A 425 17.53 28.43 18.71
C THR A 425 17.26 29.94 18.78
N SER A 426 17.61 30.59 19.89
CA SER A 426 17.57 32.05 20.05
C SER A 426 18.49 32.80 19.07
N ARG A 427 19.48 32.13 18.47
CA ARG A 427 20.44 32.68 17.48
C ARG A 427 20.32 32.05 16.09
N HIS A 428 19.12 31.62 15.68
CA HIS A 428 18.87 30.99 14.37
C HIS A 428 19.38 31.81 13.15
N ARG A 429 19.45 33.14 13.24
CA ARG A 429 20.01 33.98 12.16
C ARG A 429 21.51 33.75 11.94
N GLU A 430 22.27 33.45 12.99
CA GLU A 430 23.70 33.13 12.89
C GLU A 430 23.92 31.76 12.23
N LEU A 431 23.04 30.78 12.50
CA LEU A 431 23.04 29.49 11.82
C LEU A 431 22.74 29.62 10.32
N LEU A 432 21.75 30.44 9.93
CA LEU A 432 21.43 30.65 8.51
C LEU A 432 22.62 31.25 7.75
N ALA A 433 23.26 32.27 8.32
CA ALA A 433 24.48 32.82 7.75
C ALA A 433 25.61 31.78 7.67
N HIS A 434 25.77 30.94 8.69
CA HIS A 434 26.72 29.83 8.67
C HIS A 434 26.41 28.81 7.58
N ILE A 435 25.13 28.44 7.37
CA ILE A 435 24.70 27.50 6.33
C ILE A 435 25.01 28.04 4.94
N ASP A 436 24.83 29.34 4.69
CA ASP A 436 25.13 29.97 3.40
C ASP A 436 26.63 29.84 3.04
N PHE A 437 27.53 29.97 4.02
CA PHE A 437 28.97 29.73 3.80
C PHE A 437 29.34 28.24 3.82
N CYS A 438 28.63 27.43 4.60
CA CYS A 438 28.95 26.02 4.76
C CYS A 438 28.47 25.20 3.54
N LEU A 439 27.36 25.56 2.87
CA LEU A 439 26.84 24.87 1.69
C LEU A 439 27.47 25.31 0.36
N ALA A 440 28.14 26.47 0.32
CA ALA A 440 29.14 26.76 -0.71
C ALA A 440 30.29 25.73 -0.66
#